data_AF-A0A0B6Y6B4-F1
#
_entry.id   AF-A0A0B6Y6B4-F1
#
_cell.length_a   1.000
_cell.length_b   1.000
_cell.length_c   1.000
_cell.angle_alpha   90.00
_cell.angle_beta   90.00
_cell.angle_gamma   90.00
#
_symmetry.space_group_name_H-M   'P 1'
#
loop_
_entity.id
_entity.type
_entity.pdbx_description
1 polymer ?
#
loop_
_entity_poly.entity_id
_entity_poly.type
_entity_poly.pdbx_seq_one_letter_code
_entity_poly.pdbx_strand_id
1 'polypeptide(L)'
;FYPAFRANGITRSEALINLGMPEFFALGITSNEDKRRLIELVNIIKSVHKDGFSGSTHYPHGRSTGQRQSQSGNINFGNATLENSP
;
A
#
# COMPACT_ATOMS: atom_id res chain seq x y z
N PHE A 1 -11.74 -21.19 1.08
CA PHE A 1 -10.74 -21.05 2.16
C PHE A 1 -11.29 -21.15 3.58
N TYR A 2 -12.59 -20.89 3.84
CA TYR A 2 -13.14 -20.93 5.21
C TYR A 2 -12.92 -22.25 6.00
N PRO A 3 -13.03 -23.45 5.40
CA PRO A 3 -12.72 -24.69 6.12
C PRO A 3 -11.25 -24.77 6.59
N ALA A 4 -10.31 -24.29 5.76
CA ALA A 4 -8.89 -24.24 6.10
C ALA A 4 -8.61 -23.24 7.22
N PHE A 5 -9.24 -22.05 7.18
CA PHE A 5 -9.15 -21.08 8.26
C PHE A 5 -9.66 -21.65 9.60
N ARG A 6 -10.84 -22.29 9.59
CA ARG A 6 -11.41 -22.90 10.78
C ARG A 6 -10.53 -24.01 11.35
N ALA A 7 -9.96 -24.86 10.48
CA ALA A 7 -9.06 -25.94 10.88
C ALA A 7 -7.76 -25.41 11.52
N ASN A 8 -7.33 -24.20 11.16
CA ASN A 8 -6.15 -23.52 11.73
C ASN A 8 -6.51 -22.57 12.88
N GLY A 9 -7.72 -22.68 13.45
CA GLY A 9 -8.15 -21.87 14.60
C GLY A 9 -8.54 -20.43 14.27
N ILE A 10 -8.53 -20.05 12.99
CA ILE A 10 -8.90 -18.71 12.52
C ILE A 10 -10.42 -18.64 12.41
N THR A 11 -11.04 -18.24 13.51
CA THR A 11 -12.50 -18.16 13.65
C THR A 11 -13.02 -16.74 13.81
N ARG A 12 -12.12 -15.76 14.02
CA ARG A 12 -12.44 -14.35 14.18
C ARG A 12 -11.58 -13.49 13.26
N SER A 13 -12.07 -12.31 12.91
CA SER A 13 -11.37 -11.35 12.03
C SER A 13 -10.02 -10.91 12.59
N GLU A 14 -9.90 -10.81 13.91
CA GLU A 14 -8.66 -10.41 14.58
C GLU A 14 -7.54 -11.44 14.41
N ALA A 15 -7.90 -12.72 14.30
CA ALA A 15 -6.92 -13.78 14.07
C ALA A 15 -6.25 -13.66 12.69
N LEU A 16 -6.88 -12.97 11.73
CA LEU A 16 -6.29 -12.70 10.42
C LEU A 16 -5.10 -11.74 10.49
N ILE A 17 -5.06 -10.86 11.51
CA ILE A 17 -3.99 -9.87 11.69
C ILE A 17 -2.64 -10.55 11.96
N ASN A 18 -2.66 -11.73 12.56
CA ASN A 18 -1.47 -12.50 12.93
C ASN A 18 -0.98 -13.42 11.81
N LEU A 19 -1.65 -13.46 10.66
CA LEU A 19 -1.26 -14.33 9.56
C LEU A 19 -0.13 -13.68 8.74
N GLY A 20 0.93 -14.45 8.54
CA GLY A 20 2.02 -14.12 7.64
C GLY A 20 1.95 -14.90 6.33
N MET A 21 2.95 -14.63 5.48
CA MET A 21 3.15 -15.36 4.23
C MET A 21 3.34 -16.89 4.41
N PRO A 22 4.00 -17.39 5.48
CA PRO A 22 4.08 -18.83 5.75
C PRO A 22 2.70 -19.47 5.98
N GLU A 23 1.83 -18.80 6.73
CA GLU A 23 0.48 -19.28 7.04
C GLU A 23 -0.40 -19.28 5.79
N PHE A 24 -0.21 -18.31 4.88
CA PHE A 24 -0.92 -18.31 3.59
C PHE A 24 -0.58 -19.56 2.77
N PHE A 25 0.68 -19.96 2.75
CA PHE A 25 1.08 -21.20 2.07
C PHE A 25 0.49 -22.43 2.75
N ALA A 26 0.52 -22.50 4.08
CA ALA A 26 -0.06 -23.59 4.87
C ALA A 26 -1.58 -23.73 4.67
N LEU A 27 -2.29 -22.62 4.42
CA LEU A 27 -3.72 -22.58 4.12
C LEU A 27 -4.06 -22.88 2.65
N GLY A 28 -3.06 -23.17 1.83
CA GLY A 28 -3.23 -23.42 0.40
C GLY A 28 -3.47 -22.18 -0.44
N ILE A 29 -3.17 -20.99 0.09
CA ILE A 29 -3.32 -19.70 -0.59
C ILE A 29 -2.04 -19.42 -1.38
N THR A 30 -1.95 -19.99 -2.57
CA THR A 30 -0.75 -19.93 -3.43
C THR A 30 -0.84 -18.85 -4.50
N SER A 31 -2.06 -18.51 -4.94
CA SER A 31 -2.30 -17.45 -5.94
C SER A 31 -1.87 -16.08 -5.44
N ASN A 32 -1.14 -15.34 -6.27
CA ASN A 32 -0.74 -13.96 -5.95
C ASN A 32 -1.94 -13.02 -5.81
N GLU A 33 -3.03 -13.28 -6.53
CA GLU A 33 -4.26 -12.50 -6.41
C GLU A 33 -4.92 -12.71 -5.05
N ASP A 34 -5.04 -13.97 -4.61
CA ASP A 34 -5.63 -14.30 -3.31
C ASP A 34 -4.79 -13.78 -2.14
N LYS A 35 -3.45 -13.86 -2.26
CA LYS A 35 -2.52 -13.26 -1.30
C LYS A 35 -2.73 -11.75 -1.21
N ARG A 36 -2.83 -11.06 -2.35
CA ARG A 36 -3.05 -9.60 -2.37
C ARG A 36 -4.39 -9.23 -1.71
N ARG A 37 -5.47 -9.94 -2.04
CA ARG A 37 -6.80 -9.71 -1.46
C ARG A 37 -6.80 -9.94 0.06
N LEU A 38 -6.10 -10.96 0.54
CA LEU A 38 -6.02 -11.25 1.98
C LEU A 38 -5.19 -10.20 2.73
N ILE A 39 -4.09 -9.73 2.14
CA ILE A 39 -3.28 -8.62 2.70
C ILE A 39 -4.12 -7.35 2.79
N GLU A 40 -4.90 -7.04 1.75
CA GLU A 40 -5.80 -5.88 1.75
C GLU A 40 -6.86 -5.98 2.85
N LEU A 41 -7.47 -7.16 3.01
CA LEU A 41 -8.43 -7.44 4.08
C LEU A 41 -7.80 -7.25 5.47
N VAL A 42 -6.60 -7.77 5.70
CA VAL A 42 -5.85 -7.61 6.95
C VAL A 42 -5.57 -6.13 7.24
N ASN A 43 -5.20 -5.35 6.22
CA ASN A 43 -4.97 -3.92 6.37
C ASN A 43 -6.24 -3.14 6.76
N ILE A 44 -7.39 -3.49 6.17
CA ILE A 44 -8.69 -2.90 6.56
C ILE A 44 -9.00 -3.21 8.02
N ILE A 45 -8.88 -4.48 8.43
CA ILE A 45 -9.13 -4.89 9.83
C ILE A 45 -8.19 -4.14 10.78
N LYS A 46 -6.90 -4.03 10.45
CA LYS A 46 -5.94 -3.24 11.23
C LYS A 46 -6.32 -1.77 11.32
N SER A 47 -6.82 -1.16 10.24
CA SER A 47 -7.29 0.23 10.25
C SER A 47 -8.48 0.38 11.20
N VAL A 48 -9.52 -0.45 11.05
CA VAL A 48 -10.71 -0.39 11.89
C VAL A 48 -10.37 -0.57 13.38
N HIS A 49 -9.45 -1.49 13.70
CA HIS A 49 -9.00 -1.70 15.07
C HIS A 49 -8.15 -0.54 15.62
N LYS A 50 -7.40 0.15 14.75
CA LYS A 50 -6.58 1.31 15.11
C LYS A 50 -7.44 2.57 15.28
N ASP A 51 -8.49 2.73 14.47
CA ASP A 51 -9.45 3.83 14.52
C ASP A 51 -10.37 3.76 15.74
N GLY A 52 -10.41 2.62 16.45
CA GLY A 52 -10.99 2.51 17.79
C GLY A 52 -10.20 3.22 18.90
N PHE A 53 -9.00 3.75 18.62
CA PHE A 53 -8.16 4.46 19.59
C PHE A 53 -7.69 5.87 19.19
N SER A 54 -7.81 6.31 17.93
CA SER A 54 -7.76 7.75 17.59
C SER A 54 -7.97 8.01 16.11
N GLY A 55 -9.01 8.79 15.83
CA GLY A 55 -9.05 9.86 14.84
C GLY A 55 -8.41 9.66 13.46
N SER A 56 -9.28 9.66 12.45
CA SER A 56 -9.12 10.38 11.19
C SER A 56 -8.23 9.73 10.11
N THR A 57 -8.93 9.01 9.21
CA THR A 57 -8.94 9.24 7.75
C THR A 57 -7.62 9.62 7.07
N HIS A 58 -7.01 8.67 6.36
CA HIS A 58 -6.57 8.86 4.96
C HIS A 58 -6.16 7.53 4.32
N TYR A 59 -7.02 7.00 3.43
CA TYR A 59 -6.59 6.05 2.42
C TYR A 59 -6.24 6.85 1.15
N PRO A 60 -5.01 6.83 0.63
CA PRO A 60 -4.78 7.26 -0.74
C PRO A 60 -5.34 6.18 -1.68
N HIS A 61 -6.56 6.43 -2.16
CA HIS A 61 -7.19 5.70 -3.26
C HIS A 61 -6.38 5.88 -4.54
N GLY A 62 -6.32 4.81 -5.34
CA GLY A 62 -5.49 4.74 -6.54
C GLY A 62 -5.91 5.67 -7.67
N ARG A 63 -4.89 6.08 -8.44
CA ARG A 63 -4.80 6.01 -9.91
C ARG A 63 -6.01 6.55 -10.71
N SER A 64 -5.88 7.74 -11.29
CA SER A 64 -5.88 8.02 -12.75
C SER A 64 -6.06 9.51 -13.08
N THR A 65 -5.30 9.96 -14.10
CA THR A 65 -5.63 11.00 -15.10
C THR A 65 -5.86 12.47 -14.68
N GLY A 66 -4.88 13.32 -15.01
CA GLY A 66 -5.07 14.54 -15.80
C GLY A 66 -5.55 15.83 -15.12
N GLN A 67 -4.61 16.67 -14.68
CA GLN A 67 -4.72 18.14 -14.66
C GLN A 67 -3.28 18.67 -14.87
N ARG A 68 -2.88 19.16 -16.06
CA ARG A 68 -2.99 20.54 -16.58
C ARG A 68 -2.89 21.64 -15.50
N GLN A 69 -2.03 22.63 -15.84
CA GLN A 69 -1.82 23.95 -15.22
C GLN A 69 -0.98 24.00 -13.94
N SER A 70 0.02 24.85 -13.76
CA SER A 70 0.61 25.92 -14.59
C SER A 70 2.00 26.25 -14.03
N GLN A 71 2.95 26.50 -14.93
CA GLN A 71 3.91 27.61 -14.91
C GLN A 71 4.46 28.11 -13.56
N SER A 72 5.73 27.81 -13.30
CA SER A 72 6.65 28.77 -12.66
C SER A 72 8.08 28.41 -13.06
N GLY A 73 8.61 29.17 -14.00
CA GLY A 73 9.96 29.00 -14.53
C GLY A 73 11.01 29.32 -13.47
N ASN A 74 12.08 28.52 -13.45
CA ASN A 74 13.32 28.90 -12.79
C ASN A 74 14.47 28.49 -13.72
N ILE A 75 14.82 29.38 -14.65
CA ILE A 75 15.92 29.16 -15.58
C ILE A 75 17.20 29.59 -14.85
N ASN A 76 17.95 28.62 -14.34
CA ASN A 76 19.26 28.85 -13.75
C ASN A 76 20.30 28.89 -14.89
N PHE A 77 20.53 30.08 -15.44
CA PHE A 77 21.56 30.29 -16.46
C PHE A 77 22.94 30.23 -15.82
N GLY A 78 23.61 29.09 -16.00
CA GLY A 78 25.05 28.95 -15.78
C GLY A 78 25.79 29.83 -16.80
N ASN A 79 26.40 30.91 -16.33
CA ASN A 79 27.41 31.65 -17.06
C ASN A 79 28.72 30.84 -17.00
N ALA A 80 29.07 30.22 -18.11
CA ALA A 80 30.43 29.78 -18.41
C ALA A 80 30.80 30.35 -19.78
N THR A 81 31.58 31.43 -19.81
CA THR A 81 32.27 31.85 -21.02
C THR A 81 33.71 32.26 -20.68
N LEU A 82 34.64 31.35 -20.96
CA LEU A 82 36.07 31.63 -21.14
C LEU A 82 36.22 32.38 -22.47
N GLU A 83 36.57 33.66 -22.44
CA GLU A 83 37.05 34.36 -23.64
C GLU A 83 38.55 34.15 -23.80
N ASN A 84 38.92 33.66 -24.98
CA ASN A 84 40.27 33.41 -25.45
C ASN A 84 40.66 34.60 -26.33
N SER A 85 41.64 35.40 -25.92
CA SER A 85 42.20 36.49 -26.73
C SER A 85 43.24 35.95 -27.71
N PRO A 86 43.29 36.43 -28.97
CA PRO A 86 44.47 36.32 -29.81
C PRO A 86 45.59 37.28 -29.37
#